data_AF-A2FWZ3-F1
#
_entry.id   AF-A2FWZ3-F1
#
_cell.length_a   1.000
_cell.length_b   1.000
_cell.length_c   1.000
_cell.angle_alpha   90.00
_cell.angle_beta   90.00
_cell.angle_gamma   90.00
#
_symmetry.space_group_name_H-M   'P 1'
#
loop_
_entity.id
_entity.type
_entity.pdbx_description
1 polymer ?
#
loop_
_entity_poly.entity_id
_entity_poly.type
_entity_poly.pdbx_seq_one_letter_code
_entity_poly.pdbx_strand_id
1 'polypeptide(L)'
;MQLHQSFSDYYGTVETFNKTINETIWGNGNYYIHDAIFSFHYQNTAIYLDSSSKVLLETCTFYNNSSTQNGGSFYIENSDCFLVHICILLSSIVSGSLGGCGYEIYSVENSNNKSYAFESSISQCNGHHASFYHFHGDIKVSNMNTSYHNEITWFAAYIMQDPTGTGIINFTTASNISSPNAGMANSGDLNITKCNYLNNDCRKSNSIFSLYGSVTYSSCSFIGNKGNYLFENKPTIDNCYFNNNNVTQTIYNNADTFDSIEPLDSFISHYSTYYCIAAEIKENKDDTFKKYKEEKFKMKNIKNIVNKVYRTPFLGAVNLSVLK
;
A
#
# COMPACT_ATOMS: atom_id res chain seq x y z
N MET A 1 -5.28 -8.97 -27.00
CA MET A 1 -5.81 -10.28 -26.61
C MET A 1 -4.66 -11.06 -25.99
N GLN A 2 -4.49 -10.99 -24.65
CA GLN A 2 -3.70 -11.91 -23.78
C GLN A 2 -3.43 -11.31 -22.37
N LEU A 3 -4.45 -10.76 -21.71
CA LEU A 3 -4.43 -10.52 -20.25
C LEU A 3 -5.24 -11.58 -19.49
N HIS A 4 -6.20 -12.23 -20.15
CA HIS A 4 -7.04 -13.28 -19.55
C HIS A 4 -6.29 -14.55 -19.12
N GLN A 5 -5.06 -14.80 -19.61
CA GLN A 5 -4.34 -16.05 -19.35
C GLN A 5 -3.61 -16.10 -18.00
N SER A 6 -3.32 -14.97 -17.32
CA SER A 6 -2.54 -15.03 -16.06
C SER A 6 -3.37 -15.23 -14.79
N PHE A 7 -4.69 -15.01 -14.83
CA PHE A 7 -5.52 -14.99 -13.62
C PHE A 7 -6.25 -16.31 -13.34
N SER A 8 -6.57 -17.08 -14.39
CA SER A 8 -7.09 -18.44 -14.22
C SER A 8 -6.13 -19.33 -13.44
N ASP A 9 -4.84 -19.08 -13.52
CA ASP A 9 -3.81 -19.90 -12.87
C ASP A 9 -3.80 -19.71 -11.34
N TYR A 10 -4.16 -18.53 -10.84
CA TYR A 10 -4.20 -18.27 -9.39
C TYR A 10 -5.31 -19.08 -8.70
N TYR A 11 -6.50 -19.13 -9.32
CA TYR A 11 -7.64 -19.90 -8.83
C TYR A 11 -7.62 -21.37 -9.29
N GLY A 12 -6.94 -21.68 -10.40
CA GLY A 12 -6.97 -23.00 -11.01
C GLY A 12 -8.40 -23.37 -11.44
N THR A 13 -8.92 -24.46 -10.87
CA THR A 13 -10.29 -24.93 -11.13
C THR A 13 -11.30 -24.48 -10.09
N VAL A 14 -10.91 -23.62 -9.15
CA VAL A 14 -11.76 -23.18 -8.04
C VAL A 14 -12.76 -22.13 -8.55
N GLU A 15 -14.04 -22.34 -8.25
CA GLU A 15 -15.09 -21.37 -8.58
C GLU A 15 -14.94 -20.09 -7.75
N THR A 16 -15.23 -18.95 -8.37
CA THR A 16 -15.08 -17.63 -7.75
C THR A 16 -16.36 -16.82 -7.84
N PHE A 17 -16.61 -16.03 -6.80
CA PHE A 17 -17.58 -14.94 -6.85
C PHE A 17 -16.95 -13.78 -7.62
N ASN A 18 -17.41 -13.58 -8.85
CA ASN A 18 -16.98 -12.46 -9.69
C ASN A 18 -17.78 -11.20 -9.34
N LYS A 19 -17.10 -10.12 -8.96
CA LYS A 19 -17.68 -8.86 -8.50
C LYS A 19 -17.08 -7.66 -9.26
N THR A 20 -17.94 -6.80 -9.78
CA THR A 20 -17.54 -5.65 -10.65
C THR A 20 -18.31 -4.35 -10.37
N ILE A 21 -19.14 -4.33 -9.32
CA ILE A 21 -20.04 -3.20 -9.04
C ILE A 21 -19.80 -2.63 -7.64
N ASN A 22 -20.25 -1.39 -7.43
CA ASN A 22 -20.22 -0.72 -6.13
C ASN A 22 -21.28 -1.31 -5.17
N GLU A 23 -20.99 -2.46 -4.59
CA GLU A 23 -21.81 -3.11 -3.57
C GLU A 23 -20.98 -3.35 -2.30
N THR A 24 -21.66 -3.50 -1.16
CA THR A 24 -20.98 -4.00 0.05
C THR A 24 -20.77 -5.50 -0.12
N ILE A 25 -19.52 -5.95 0.00
CA ILE A 25 -19.15 -7.37 -0.07
C ILE A 25 -18.81 -7.82 1.34
N TRP A 26 -19.59 -8.75 1.88
CA TRP A 26 -19.39 -9.28 3.23
C TRP A 26 -19.49 -10.81 3.23
N GLY A 27 -18.51 -11.50 3.80
CA GLY A 27 -18.61 -12.92 4.11
C GLY A 27 -17.39 -13.74 3.66
N ASN A 28 -17.66 -14.97 3.22
CA ASN A 28 -16.63 -16.00 3.04
C ASN A 28 -16.69 -16.55 1.60
N GLY A 29 -15.57 -17.05 1.09
CA GLY A 29 -15.45 -17.67 -0.23
C GLY A 29 -14.39 -17.03 -1.12
N ASN A 30 -14.17 -17.60 -2.30
CA ASN A 30 -13.15 -17.12 -3.23
C ASN A 30 -13.70 -15.96 -4.07
N TYR A 31 -13.08 -14.78 -4.00
CA TYR A 31 -13.57 -13.57 -4.67
C TYR A 31 -12.58 -13.09 -5.71
N TYR A 32 -13.06 -12.88 -6.95
CA TYR A 32 -12.37 -12.09 -7.95
C TYR A 32 -13.13 -10.77 -8.11
N ILE A 33 -12.55 -9.71 -7.58
CA ILE A 33 -13.14 -8.38 -7.56
C ILE A 33 -12.34 -7.51 -8.51
N HIS A 34 -12.94 -7.02 -9.58
CA HIS A 34 -12.18 -6.33 -10.61
C HIS A 34 -12.94 -5.21 -11.31
N ASP A 35 -12.20 -4.26 -11.86
CA ASP A 35 -12.72 -3.12 -12.64
C ASP A 35 -13.84 -2.35 -11.92
N ALA A 36 -13.77 -2.29 -10.59
CA ALA A 36 -14.83 -1.77 -9.73
C ALA A 36 -14.44 -0.45 -9.06
N ILE A 37 -15.44 0.41 -8.84
CA ILE A 37 -15.29 1.65 -8.07
C ILE A 37 -16.17 1.55 -6.84
N PHE A 38 -15.56 1.37 -5.68
CA PHE A 38 -16.22 1.38 -4.38
C PHE A 38 -16.17 2.79 -3.81
N SER A 39 -17.32 3.45 -3.74
CA SER A 39 -17.36 4.83 -3.30
C SER A 39 -18.51 5.11 -2.36
N PHE A 40 -18.27 6.03 -1.43
CA PHE A 40 -19.26 6.54 -0.50
C PHE A 40 -19.89 5.48 0.41
N HIS A 41 -19.12 4.46 0.78
CA HIS A 41 -19.50 3.57 1.88
C HIS A 41 -19.26 4.32 3.18
N TYR A 42 -20.33 4.78 3.84
CA TYR A 42 -20.24 5.59 5.05
C TYR A 42 -20.39 4.76 6.31
N GLN A 43 -19.39 4.82 7.19
CA GLN A 43 -19.33 4.06 8.44
C GLN A 43 -19.51 2.54 8.24
N ASN A 44 -19.21 2.04 7.04
CA ASN A 44 -19.32 0.65 6.66
C ASN A 44 -18.15 0.30 5.73
N THR A 45 -17.43 -0.78 6.02
CA THR A 45 -16.34 -1.24 5.16
C THR A 45 -16.93 -1.71 3.82
N ALA A 46 -16.37 -1.29 2.69
CA ALA A 46 -16.91 -1.66 1.38
C ALA A 46 -16.74 -3.17 1.11
N ILE A 47 -15.62 -3.74 1.54
CA ILE A 47 -15.33 -5.17 1.43
C ILE A 47 -14.82 -5.68 2.77
N TYR A 48 -15.52 -6.62 3.37
CA TYR A 48 -15.08 -7.34 4.56
C TYR A 48 -15.15 -8.84 4.26
N LEU A 49 -13.99 -9.49 4.16
CA LEU A 49 -13.91 -10.91 3.89
C LEU A 49 -13.12 -11.60 5.00
N ASP A 50 -13.76 -12.53 5.69
CA ASP A 50 -13.14 -13.29 6.79
C ASP A 50 -13.27 -14.80 6.52
N SER A 51 -12.22 -15.41 5.95
CA SER A 51 -12.16 -16.87 5.78
C SER A 51 -10.84 -17.34 5.17
N SER A 52 -10.55 -18.64 5.24
CA SER A 52 -9.47 -19.32 4.48
C SER A 52 -9.76 -19.40 2.97
N SER A 53 -9.91 -18.25 2.33
CA SER A 53 -10.28 -18.10 0.93
C SER A 53 -9.15 -17.55 0.07
N LYS A 54 -9.36 -17.54 -1.25
CA LYS A 54 -8.52 -16.81 -2.22
C LYS A 54 -9.21 -15.54 -2.68
N VAL A 55 -8.55 -14.41 -2.53
CA VAL A 55 -9.07 -13.08 -2.86
C VAL A 55 -8.11 -12.39 -3.83
N LEU A 56 -8.63 -11.92 -4.96
CA LEU A 56 -7.92 -11.09 -5.92
C LEU A 56 -8.74 -9.82 -6.13
N LEU A 57 -8.15 -8.67 -5.77
CA LEU A 57 -8.64 -7.37 -6.16
C LEU A 57 -7.74 -6.85 -7.29
N GLU A 58 -8.35 -6.50 -8.41
CA GLU A 58 -7.65 -6.01 -9.59
C GLU A 58 -8.28 -4.72 -10.13
N THR A 59 -7.48 -3.68 -10.36
CA THR A 59 -7.96 -2.44 -11.00
C THR A 59 -9.19 -1.87 -10.30
N CYS A 60 -9.13 -1.83 -8.97
CA CYS A 60 -10.22 -1.34 -8.13
C CYS A 60 -9.89 0.04 -7.57
N THR A 61 -10.89 0.91 -7.55
CA THR A 61 -10.78 2.24 -6.93
C THR A 61 -11.70 2.32 -5.70
N PHE A 62 -11.15 2.81 -4.60
CA PHE A 62 -11.85 3.09 -3.36
C PHE A 62 -11.83 4.58 -3.09
N TYR A 63 -12.99 5.23 -3.10
CA TYR A 63 -13.09 6.69 -3.01
C TYR A 63 -14.03 7.13 -1.91
N ASN A 64 -13.50 7.92 -0.98
CA ASN A 64 -14.29 8.57 0.07
C ASN A 64 -15.14 7.56 0.87
N ASN A 65 -14.54 6.42 1.19
CA ASN A 65 -15.13 5.40 2.06
C ASN A 65 -14.76 5.69 3.51
N SER A 66 -15.59 5.24 4.44
CA SER A 66 -15.32 5.32 5.87
C SER A 66 -15.86 4.08 6.58
N SER A 67 -15.18 3.62 7.61
CA SER A 67 -15.60 2.44 8.38
C SER A 67 -15.51 2.68 9.89
N THR A 68 -16.36 2.00 10.65
CA THR A 68 -16.23 1.87 12.12
C THR A 68 -15.34 0.69 12.52
N GLN A 69 -14.80 -0.05 11.56
CA GLN A 69 -13.98 -1.25 11.75
C GLN A 69 -12.61 -1.07 11.10
N ASN A 70 -11.75 -2.07 11.31
CA ASN A 70 -10.46 -2.20 10.63
C ASN A 70 -10.62 -2.17 9.10
N GLY A 71 -9.55 -1.78 8.42
CA GLY A 71 -9.47 -1.82 6.96
C GLY A 71 -10.09 -0.64 6.22
N GLY A 72 -10.86 0.26 6.85
CA GLY A 72 -11.36 1.47 6.19
C GLY A 72 -12.18 1.20 4.91
N SER A 73 -11.53 1.13 3.75
CA SER A 73 -12.15 0.69 2.50
C SER A 73 -12.34 -0.82 2.41
N PHE A 74 -11.35 -1.62 2.80
CA PHE A 74 -11.49 -3.07 2.82
C PHE A 74 -10.64 -3.78 3.88
N TYR A 75 -11.17 -4.89 4.37
CA TYR A 75 -10.54 -5.76 5.34
C TYR A 75 -10.58 -7.21 4.85
N ILE A 76 -9.40 -7.83 4.75
CA ILE A 76 -9.26 -9.23 4.35
C ILE A 76 -8.60 -10.00 5.49
N GLU A 77 -9.35 -10.94 6.07
CA GLU A 77 -8.93 -11.74 7.20
C GLU A 77 -8.72 -13.21 6.79
N ASN A 78 -7.59 -13.77 7.19
CA ASN A 78 -7.25 -15.19 7.11
C ASN A 78 -7.30 -15.81 5.70
N SER A 79 -7.17 -15.00 4.64
CA SER A 79 -7.19 -15.41 3.22
C SER A 79 -5.83 -15.26 2.54
N ASP A 80 -5.61 -16.05 1.47
CA ASP A 80 -4.68 -15.64 0.41
C ASP A 80 -5.27 -14.39 -0.27
N CYS A 81 -4.49 -13.32 -0.36
CA CYS A 81 -4.90 -12.04 -0.90
C CYS A 81 -3.85 -11.49 -1.87
N PHE A 82 -4.32 -11.12 -3.06
CA PHE A 82 -3.55 -10.43 -4.08
C PHE A 82 -4.25 -9.11 -4.42
N LEU A 83 -3.53 -8.01 -4.27
CA LEU A 83 -3.96 -6.68 -4.66
C LEU A 83 -3.13 -6.22 -5.85
N VAL A 84 -3.78 -5.83 -6.94
CA VAL A 84 -3.12 -5.34 -8.15
C VAL A 84 -3.84 -4.10 -8.67
N HIS A 85 -3.12 -3.01 -8.93
CA HIS A 85 -3.71 -1.75 -9.42
C HIS A 85 -4.82 -1.19 -8.52
N ILE A 86 -4.61 -1.20 -7.21
CA ILE A 86 -5.57 -0.65 -6.24
C ILE A 86 -5.32 0.83 -6.04
N CYS A 87 -6.39 1.61 -6.06
CA CYS A 87 -6.32 3.05 -5.82
C CYS A 87 -7.25 3.44 -4.69
N ILE A 88 -6.71 3.93 -3.58
CA ILE A 88 -7.47 4.36 -2.41
C ILE A 88 -7.26 5.86 -2.21
N LEU A 89 -8.37 6.60 -2.14
CA LEU A 89 -8.35 8.04 -1.94
C LEU A 89 -9.43 8.43 -0.91
N LEU A 90 -9.04 9.20 0.11
CA LEU A 90 -9.94 9.71 1.14
C LEU A 90 -10.67 8.61 1.94
N SER A 91 -9.99 7.48 2.17
CA SER A 91 -10.53 6.42 3.04
C SER A 91 -10.33 6.77 4.51
N SER A 92 -11.30 6.46 5.37
CA SER A 92 -11.17 6.74 6.80
C SER A 92 -11.69 5.67 7.74
N ILE A 93 -11.19 5.70 8.98
CA ILE A 93 -11.78 4.96 10.10
C ILE A 93 -12.31 5.97 11.12
N VAL A 94 -13.60 5.89 11.44
CA VAL A 94 -14.28 6.84 12.34
C VAL A 94 -14.23 6.42 13.82
N SER A 95 -13.81 5.19 14.10
CA SER A 95 -13.64 4.65 15.46
C SER A 95 -12.14 4.56 15.82
N GLY A 96 -11.80 4.42 17.10
CA GLY A 96 -10.41 4.23 17.56
C GLY A 96 -9.80 2.87 17.21
N SER A 97 -10.20 2.26 16.09
CA SER A 97 -9.69 0.98 15.62
C SER A 97 -8.19 1.08 15.29
N LEU A 98 -7.45 0.03 15.60
CA LEU A 98 -6.00 -0.06 15.42
C LEU A 98 -5.59 -0.52 14.01
N GLY A 99 -6.54 -0.53 13.08
CA GLY A 99 -6.38 -1.08 11.75
C GLY A 99 -5.86 -0.12 10.69
N GLY A 100 -5.60 -0.66 9.50
CA GLY A 100 -5.27 0.16 8.33
C GLY A 100 -6.48 0.95 7.84
N CYS A 101 -6.39 2.29 7.78
CA CYS A 101 -7.52 3.16 7.41
C CYS A 101 -7.79 3.27 5.91
N GLY A 102 -6.86 2.82 5.06
CA GLY A 102 -7.09 2.54 3.65
C GLY A 102 -7.51 1.09 3.44
N TYR A 103 -6.64 0.15 3.85
CA TYR A 103 -6.95 -1.28 3.91
C TYR A 103 -6.17 -2.02 4.98
N GLU A 104 -6.63 -3.23 5.32
CA GLU A 104 -5.88 -4.16 6.15
C GLU A 104 -6.03 -5.60 5.65
N ILE A 105 -4.88 -6.30 5.57
CA ILE A 105 -4.81 -7.74 5.34
C ILE A 105 -4.24 -8.37 6.60
N TYR A 106 -5.04 -9.16 7.27
CA TYR A 106 -4.71 -9.85 8.51
C TYR A 106 -4.68 -11.35 8.27
N SER A 107 -3.66 -12.03 8.80
CA SER A 107 -3.63 -13.48 8.91
C SER A 107 -3.29 -13.90 10.33
N VAL A 108 -3.67 -15.11 10.72
CA VAL A 108 -3.17 -15.71 11.97
C VAL A 108 -1.66 -15.91 11.95
N GLU A 109 -1.06 -15.89 13.14
CA GLU A 109 0.37 -16.14 13.35
C GLU A 109 0.82 -17.45 12.69
N ASN A 110 2.01 -17.46 12.10
CA ASN A 110 2.60 -18.60 11.38
C ASN A 110 1.81 -19.08 10.15
N SER A 111 0.82 -18.31 9.68
CA SER A 111 0.11 -18.61 8.44
C SER A 111 1.02 -18.47 7.21
N ASN A 112 0.86 -19.37 6.24
CA ASN A 112 1.50 -19.24 4.92
C ASN A 112 0.61 -18.52 3.90
N ASN A 113 -0.49 -17.90 4.36
CA ASN A 113 -1.36 -17.12 3.50
C ASN A 113 -0.58 -16.01 2.81
N LYS A 114 -0.81 -15.83 1.52
CA LYS A 114 -0.18 -14.79 0.73
C LYS A 114 -0.85 -13.46 1.02
N SER A 115 -0.07 -12.44 1.34
CA SER A 115 -0.53 -11.09 1.63
C SER A 115 0.21 -10.13 0.71
N TYR A 116 -0.23 -10.10 -0.56
CA TYR A 116 0.51 -9.44 -1.63
C TYR A 116 -0.17 -8.19 -2.16
N ALA A 117 0.61 -7.13 -2.39
CA ALA A 117 0.14 -5.90 -3.00
C ALA A 117 1.12 -5.37 -4.05
N PHE A 118 0.62 -5.08 -5.24
CA PHE A 118 1.40 -4.66 -6.40
C PHE A 118 0.78 -3.44 -7.06
N GLU A 119 1.64 -2.51 -7.48
CA GLU A 119 1.27 -1.43 -8.40
C GLU A 119 0.06 -0.60 -7.93
N SER A 120 -0.01 -0.29 -6.64
CA SER A 120 -1.17 0.36 -6.03
C SER A 120 -0.81 1.69 -5.38
N SER A 121 -1.79 2.58 -5.21
CA SER A 121 -1.60 3.87 -4.56
C SER A 121 -2.69 4.18 -3.54
N ILE A 122 -2.27 4.77 -2.42
CA ILE A 122 -3.12 5.12 -1.30
C ILE A 122 -2.82 6.56 -0.91
N SER A 123 -3.84 7.39 -0.76
CA SER A 123 -3.64 8.78 -0.42
C SER A 123 -4.77 9.39 0.39
N GLN A 124 -4.40 10.39 1.20
CA GLN A 124 -5.34 11.22 1.97
C GLN A 124 -6.24 10.42 2.91
N CYS A 125 -5.74 9.29 3.44
CA CYS A 125 -6.45 8.51 4.45
C CYS A 125 -6.40 9.19 5.83
N ASN A 126 -7.42 8.92 6.65
CA ASN A 126 -7.57 9.40 8.03
C ASN A 126 -7.94 8.24 8.97
N GLY A 127 -7.27 8.12 10.11
CA GLY A 127 -7.62 7.14 11.12
C GLY A 127 -6.66 7.18 12.29
N HIS A 128 -6.80 6.23 13.21
CA HIS A 128 -5.87 6.16 14.34
C HIS A 128 -4.51 5.58 13.91
N HIS A 129 -4.53 4.50 13.11
CA HIS A 129 -3.40 3.73 12.63
C HIS A 129 -3.12 3.97 11.13
N ALA A 130 -2.30 3.12 10.50
CA ALA A 130 -1.70 3.36 9.20
C ALA A 130 -2.64 3.45 8.00
N SER A 131 -2.13 3.94 6.86
CA SER A 131 -2.90 3.95 5.62
C SER A 131 -3.13 2.55 5.07
N PHE A 132 -2.16 1.65 5.22
CA PHE A 132 -2.35 0.24 4.96
C PHE A 132 -1.58 -0.63 5.94
N TYR A 133 -2.11 -1.85 6.15
CA TYR A 133 -1.60 -2.77 7.15
C TYR A 133 -1.57 -4.20 6.60
N HIS A 134 -0.40 -4.85 6.63
CA HIS A 134 -0.25 -6.30 6.47
C HIS A 134 0.26 -6.91 7.77
N PHE A 135 -0.47 -7.89 8.30
CA PHE A 135 -0.14 -8.60 9.54
C PHE A 135 -0.08 -10.11 9.30
N HIS A 136 1.08 -10.71 9.57
CA HIS A 136 1.39 -12.13 9.31
C HIS A 136 1.23 -12.57 7.83
N GLY A 137 1.51 -13.85 7.54
CA GLY A 137 1.50 -14.40 6.18
C GLY A 137 2.83 -14.26 5.44
N ASP A 138 2.86 -14.76 4.20
CA ASP A 138 3.91 -14.42 3.22
C ASP A 138 3.60 -13.04 2.67
N ILE A 139 4.33 -12.03 3.13
CA ILE A 139 4.08 -10.62 2.84
C ILE A 139 4.96 -10.16 1.69
N LYS A 140 4.35 -9.64 0.62
CA LYS A 140 5.07 -9.05 -0.52
C LYS A 140 4.39 -7.78 -1.00
N VAL A 141 5.12 -6.68 -0.95
CA VAL A 141 4.63 -5.36 -1.36
C VAL A 141 5.58 -4.78 -2.40
N SER A 142 5.05 -4.36 -3.54
CA SER A 142 5.85 -3.84 -4.64
C SER A 142 5.17 -2.68 -5.34
N ASN A 143 5.96 -1.70 -5.75
CA ASN A 143 5.49 -0.61 -6.60
C ASN A 143 4.29 0.14 -6.00
N MET A 144 4.32 0.36 -4.67
CA MET A 144 3.27 1.06 -3.94
C MET A 144 3.60 2.54 -3.78
N ASN A 145 2.58 3.39 -3.76
CA ASN A 145 2.72 4.79 -3.35
C ASN A 145 1.73 5.16 -2.25
N THR A 146 2.21 5.58 -1.09
CA THR A 146 1.41 6.08 0.03
C THR A 146 1.77 7.53 0.32
N SER A 147 0.79 8.43 0.36
CA SER A 147 1.08 9.87 0.51
C SER A 147 -0.06 10.75 1.03
N TYR A 148 0.33 11.91 1.58
CA TYR A 148 -0.59 12.95 2.06
C TYR A 148 -1.52 12.50 3.20
N HIS A 149 -0.99 11.65 4.08
CA HIS A 149 -1.67 11.20 5.29
C HIS A 149 -1.36 12.14 6.44
N ASN A 150 -2.19 13.18 6.62
CA ASN A 150 -1.94 14.23 7.62
C ASN A 150 -2.78 14.10 8.90
N GLU A 151 -3.79 13.22 8.86
CA GLU A 151 -4.76 13.05 9.96
C GLU A 151 -4.60 11.70 10.66
N ILE A 152 -3.60 10.90 10.26
CA ILE A 152 -3.28 9.65 10.94
C ILE A 152 -2.43 9.92 12.17
N THR A 153 -2.85 9.38 13.32
CA THR A 153 -2.21 9.69 14.61
C THR A 153 -1.06 8.77 15.00
N TRP A 154 -0.92 7.58 14.40
CA TRP A 154 0.10 6.61 14.79
C TRP A 154 1.17 6.37 13.72
N PHE A 155 0.96 5.46 12.76
CA PHE A 155 1.95 5.09 11.74
C PHE A 155 1.49 5.56 10.35
N ALA A 156 1.58 6.85 10.05
CA ALA A 156 0.81 7.46 8.96
C ALA A 156 0.94 6.83 7.56
N ALA A 157 2.08 6.27 7.19
CA ALA A 157 2.24 5.57 5.93
C ALA A 157 1.72 4.13 6.02
N TYR A 158 2.45 3.22 6.65
CA TYR A 158 2.12 1.79 6.62
C TYR A 158 2.61 1.02 7.85
N ILE A 159 2.03 -0.16 8.05
CA ILE A 159 2.49 -1.17 9.01
C ILE A 159 2.69 -2.50 8.28
N MET A 160 3.89 -3.07 8.39
CA MET A 160 4.22 -4.43 7.94
C MET A 160 4.75 -5.20 9.14
N GLN A 161 4.07 -6.26 9.56
CA GLN A 161 4.43 -6.94 10.80
C GLN A 161 4.42 -8.46 10.67
N ASP A 162 5.50 -9.03 11.20
CA ASP A 162 5.68 -10.44 11.54
C ASP A 162 5.36 -11.39 10.37
N PRO A 163 5.99 -11.19 9.20
CA PRO A 163 5.83 -12.11 8.07
C PRO A 163 6.28 -13.52 8.45
N THR A 164 5.64 -14.52 7.86
CA THR A 164 6.14 -15.89 7.89
C THR A 164 7.29 -16.01 6.90
N GLY A 165 8.52 -16.10 7.41
CA GLY A 165 9.74 -15.99 6.62
C GLY A 165 10.18 -14.54 6.44
N THR A 166 10.81 -14.20 5.30
CA THR A 166 11.25 -12.83 5.01
C THR A 166 10.18 -12.10 4.21
N GLY A 167 9.60 -11.05 4.79
CA GLY A 167 8.70 -10.15 4.07
C GLY A 167 9.48 -9.22 3.13
N ILE A 168 8.86 -8.86 2.01
CA ILE A 168 9.50 -8.06 0.96
C ILE A 168 8.73 -6.76 0.74
N ILE A 169 9.44 -5.65 0.75
CA ILE A 169 8.94 -4.36 0.26
C ILE A 169 9.91 -3.88 -0.82
N ASN A 170 9.43 -3.59 -2.03
CA ASN A 170 10.30 -3.00 -3.03
C ASN A 170 9.60 -1.95 -3.89
N PHE A 171 10.39 -1.08 -4.52
CA PHE A 171 9.88 -0.04 -5.41
C PHE A 171 8.73 0.77 -4.79
N THR A 172 8.74 0.99 -3.48
CA THR A 172 7.63 1.65 -2.77
C THR A 172 8.02 3.06 -2.36
N THR A 173 7.10 4.02 -2.50
CA THR A 173 7.25 5.39 -2.01
C THR A 173 6.29 5.64 -0.85
N ALA A 174 6.84 6.17 0.25
CA ALA A 174 6.05 6.82 1.30
C ALA A 174 6.48 8.28 1.41
N SER A 175 5.54 9.19 1.14
CA SER A 175 5.87 10.61 1.00
C SER A 175 4.83 11.57 1.55
N ASN A 176 5.29 12.74 2.01
CA ASN A 176 4.43 13.84 2.47
C ASN A 176 3.39 13.38 3.51
N ILE A 177 3.78 12.46 4.40
CA ILE A 177 2.94 12.03 5.52
C ILE A 177 3.28 12.84 6.77
N SER A 178 2.32 12.98 7.68
CA SER A 178 2.55 13.55 9.00
C SER A 178 1.84 12.76 10.07
N SER A 179 2.54 12.50 11.18
CA SER A 179 2.01 11.81 12.34
C SER A 179 2.57 12.42 13.62
N PRO A 180 1.80 12.51 14.71
CA PRO A 180 2.39 12.79 16.01
C PRO A 180 3.26 11.62 16.48
N ASN A 181 2.97 10.38 16.10
CA ASN A 181 3.81 9.25 16.47
C ASN A 181 4.89 8.98 15.39
N ALA A 182 4.81 7.90 14.63
CA ALA A 182 5.80 7.52 13.64
C ALA A 182 5.23 7.57 12.21
N GLY A 183 6.09 7.41 11.21
CA GLY A 183 5.67 7.30 9.83
C GLY A 183 5.31 5.87 9.46
N MET A 184 6.13 4.91 9.89
CA MET A 184 6.05 3.51 9.47
C MET A 184 6.37 2.59 10.64
N ALA A 185 5.77 1.41 10.65
CA ALA A 185 6.18 0.30 11.51
C ALA A 185 6.58 -0.91 10.68
N ASN A 186 7.75 -1.47 10.96
CA ASN A 186 8.28 -2.68 10.37
C ASN A 186 8.66 -3.65 11.49
N SER A 187 7.96 -4.77 11.59
CA SER A 187 8.26 -5.84 12.56
C SER A 187 8.59 -7.16 11.87
N GLY A 188 9.56 -7.89 12.41
CA GLY A 188 10.01 -9.19 11.92
C GLY A 188 11.18 -9.10 10.93
N ASP A 189 11.34 -10.14 10.11
CA ASP A 189 12.39 -10.22 9.10
C ASP A 189 11.92 -9.59 7.79
N LEU A 190 12.44 -8.41 7.47
CA LEU A 190 11.99 -7.60 6.33
C LEU A 190 13.15 -7.16 5.45
N ASN A 191 12.99 -7.37 4.14
CA ASN A 191 13.90 -6.85 3.12
C ASN A 191 13.21 -5.73 2.33
N ILE A 192 13.71 -4.51 2.52
CA ILE A 192 13.16 -3.28 1.93
C ILE A 192 14.15 -2.77 0.90
N THR A 193 13.76 -2.79 -0.37
CA THR A 193 14.71 -2.53 -1.48
C THR A 193 14.18 -1.47 -2.43
N LYS A 194 15.05 -0.55 -2.88
CA LYS A 194 14.68 0.47 -3.88
C LYS A 194 13.42 1.28 -3.50
N CYS A 195 13.30 1.65 -2.23
CA CYS A 195 12.16 2.41 -1.72
C CYS A 195 12.52 3.87 -1.46
N ASN A 196 11.53 4.75 -1.51
CA ASN A 196 11.67 6.19 -1.30
C ASN A 196 10.88 6.66 -0.09
N TYR A 197 11.54 7.43 0.75
CA TYR A 197 10.97 8.00 1.96
C TYR A 197 11.18 9.51 1.94
N LEU A 198 10.14 10.24 1.54
CA LEU A 198 10.27 11.62 1.09
C LEU A 198 9.41 12.58 1.93
N ASN A 199 10.05 13.57 2.56
CA ASN A 199 9.36 14.67 3.25
C ASN A 199 8.34 14.23 4.31
N ASN A 200 8.62 13.14 5.03
CA ASN A 200 7.75 12.65 6.10
C ASN A 200 8.02 13.43 7.40
N ASP A 201 6.98 13.86 8.12
CA ASP A 201 7.11 14.75 9.28
C ASP A 201 6.47 14.15 10.55
N CYS A 202 7.31 13.60 11.44
CA CYS A 202 6.90 12.87 12.64
C CYS A 202 7.58 13.44 13.91
N ARG A 203 7.02 14.49 14.50
CA ARG A 203 7.73 15.32 15.52
C ARG A 203 7.52 14.94 16.98
N LYS A 204 6.48 14.18 17.35
CA LYS A 204 6.23 13.86 18.78
C LYS A 204 6.72 12.48 19.20
N SER A 205 7.02 11.57 18.28
CA SER A 205 7.62 10.28 18.62
C SER A 205 9.13 10.35 18.75
N ASN A 206 9.68 9.25 19.24
CA ASN A 206 11.09 8.96 19.16
C ASN A 206 11.49 8.89 17.67
N SER A 207 10.89 8.06 16.81
CA SER A 207 11.41 7.86 15.45
C SER A 207 10.37 7.98 14.33
N ILE A 208 10.85 8.25 13.11
CA ILE A 208 10.04 8.19 11.88
C ILE A 208 9.78 6.73 11.50
N PHE A 209 10.78 5.87 11.68
CA PHE A 209 10.70 4.43 11.41
C PHE A 209 10.74 3.67 12.73
N SER A 210 9.63 3.03 13.09
CA SER A 210 9.55 2.09 14.20
C SER A 210 9.92 0.70 13.70
N LEU A 211 10.98 0.13 14.26
CA LEU A 211 11.58 -1.12 13.76
C LEU A 211 11.67 -2.14 14.88
N TYR A 212 11.16 -3.35 14.67
CA TYR A 212 11.31 -4.48 15.57
C TYR A 212 11.77 -5.71 14.76
N GLY A 213 12.79 -6.43 15.21
CA GLY A 213 13.36 -7.56 14.45
C GLY A 213 14.42 -7.16 13.41
N SER A 214 14.64 -8.00 12.41
CA SER A 214 15.70 -7.85 11.40
C SER A 214 15.21 -7.13 10.15
N VAL A 215 15.44 -5.82 10.09
CA VAL A 215 15.03 -4.99 8.95
C VAL A 215 16.25 -4.55 8.15
N THR A 216 16.28 -4.87 6.86
CA THR A 216 17.32 -4.44 5.92
C THR A 216 16.74 -3.44 4.93
N TYR A 217 17.42 -2.31 4.76
CA TYR A 217 17.17 -1.37 3.67
C TYR A 217 18.31 -1.43 2.66
N SER A 218 18.00 -1.70 1.39
CA SER A 218 18.98 -1.70 0.31
C SER A 218 18.58 -0.77 -0.84
N SER A 219 19.51 0.05 -1.33
CA SER A 219 19.24 0.95 -2.47
C SER A 219 18.04 1.90 -2.26
N CYS A 220 17.74 2.26 -1.01
CA CYS A 220 16.62 3.12 -0.66
C CYS A 220 17.06 4.59 -0.54
N SER A 221 16.11 5.52 -0.62
CA SER A 221 16.35 6.94 -0.35
C SER A 221 15.53 7.46 0.82
N PHE A 222 16.19 8.28 1.66
CA PHE A 222 15.60 8.97 2.79
C PHE A 222 15.88 10.46 2.61
N ILE A 223 14.88 11.21 2.14
CA ILE A 223 15.06 12.60 1.72
C ILE A 223 14.06 13.52 2.41
N GLY A 224 14.55 14.59 3.04
CA GLY A 224 13.68 15.66 3.56
C GLY A 224 12.84 15.27 4.78
N ASN A 225 13.10 14.12 5.41
CA ASN A 225 12.31 13.64 6.54
C ASN A 225 12.60 14.46 7.81
N LYS A 226 11.59 14.66 8.65
CA LYS A 226 11.63 15.50 9.86
C LYS A 226 11.12 14.72 11.06
N GLY A 227 11.85 14.73 12.16
CA GLY A 227 11.47 14.03 13.39
C GLY A 227 12.54 14.13 14.46
N ASN A 228 12.38 13.41 15.58
CA ASN A 228 13.46 13.34 16.57
C ASN A 228 14.55 12.38 16.08
N TYR A 229 14.20 11.13 15.79
CA TYR A 229 15.10 10.12 15.25
C TYR A 229 14.63 9.65 13.87
N LEU A 230 15.56 9.22 13.01
CA LEU A 230 15.16 8.54 11.78
C LEU A 230 14.65 7.13 12.13
N PHE A 231 15.46 6.30 12.77
CA PHE A 231 15.13 4.93 13.14
C PHE A 231 15.04 4.71 14.66
N GLU A 232 14.09 3.88 15.10
CA GLU A 232 13.96 3.48 16.51
C GLU A 232 15.07 2.52 16.95
N ASN A 233 15.32 1.51 16.13
CA ASN A 233 16.38 0.53 16.33
C ASN A 233 17.31 0.56 15.12
N LYS A 234 18.54 0.08 15.26
CA LYS A 234 19.52 0.08 14.17
C LYS A 234 19.15 -0.95 13.10
N PRO A 235 18.75 -0.54 11.87
CA PRO A 235 18.58 -1.48 10.77
C PRO A 235 19.92 -1.87 10.15
N THR A 236 19.89 -2.88 9.27
CA THR A 236 20.94 -3.08 8.27
C THR A 236 20.71 -2.12 7.12
N ILE A 237 21.72 -1.32 6.78
CA ILE A 237 21.69 -0.37 5.65
C ILE A 237 22.70 -0.81 4.61
N ASP A 238 22.26 -0.91 3.37
CA ASP A 238 23.10 -1.23 2.21
C ASP A 238 22.80 -0.25 1.07
N ASN A 239 23.83 0.38 0.50
CA ASN A 239 23.70 1.23 -0.69
C ASN A 239 22.56 2.29 -0.60
N CYS A 240 22.31 2.91 0.56
CA CYS A 240 21.19 3.85 0.73
C CYS A 240 21.62 5.31 0.63
N TYR A 241 20.69 6.16 0.20
CA TYR A 241 20.87 7.59 0.02
C TYR A 241 20.18 8.38 1.13
N PHE A 242 20.88 9.31 1.78
CA PHE A 242 20.34 10.17 2.84
C PHE A 242 20.60 11.63 2.50
N ASN A 243 19.55 12.45 2.40
CA ASN A 243 19.73 13.88 2.08
C ASN A 243 18.68 14.76 2.77
N ASN A 244 19.13 15.91 3.30
CA ASN A 244 18.26 16.93 3.90
C ASN A 244 17.29 16.41 4.97
N ASN A 245 17.63 15.34 5.70
CA ASN A 245 16.82 14.89 6.83
C ASN A 245 17.08 15.80 8.04
N ASN A 246 16.01 16.34 8.61
CA ASN A 246 16.04 17.17 9.81
C ASN A 246 15.63 16.33 11.02
N VAL A 247 16.59 15.54 11.51
CA VAL A 247 16.47 14.71 12.72
C VAL A 247 17.55 15.13 13.71
N THR A 248 17.30 14.99 15.01
CA THR A 248 18.32 15.28 16.03
C THR A 248 19.43 14.22 16.00
N GLN A 249 19.07 12.99 15.64
CA GLN A 249 19.99 11.86 15.53
C GLN A 249 19.41 10.79 14.60
N THR A 250 20.27 10.00 13.97
CA THR A 250 19.82 8.98 13.00
C THR A 250 19.13 7.80 13.69
N ILE A 251 19.64 7.33 14.84
CA ILE A 251 19.11 6.17 15.55
C ILE A 251 18.82 6.54 17.00
N TYR A 252 17.65 6.16 17.52
CA TYR A 252 17.30 6.41 18.91
C TYR A 252 18.31 5.78 19.88
N ASN A 253 18.77 6.56 20.87
CA ASN A 253 19.75 6.15 21.89
C ASN A 253 21.07 5.56 21.36
N ASN A 254 21.40 5.75 20.07
CA ASN A 254 22.64 5.28 19.47
C ASN A 254 23.23 6.32 18.51
N ALA A 255 24.42 6.83 18.83
CA ALA A 255 25.07 7.91 18.07
C ALA A 255 25.54 7.49 16.66
N ASP A 256 25.38 6.23 16.29
CA ASP A 256 25.68 5.71 14.96
C ASP A 256 24.98 6.51 13.84
N THR A 257 25.72 6.69 12.75
CA THR A 257 25.25 7.27 11.48
C THR A 257 25.51 6.29 10.34
N PHE A 258 24.92 6.56 9.17
CA PHE A 258 25.15 5.78 7.95
C PHE A 258 25.85 6.64 6.91
N ASP A 259 26.79 6.05 6.19
CA ASP A 259 27.35 6.67 4.99
C ASP A 259 26.27 6.71 3.90
N SER A 260 26.09 7.88 3.28
CA SER A 260 25.23 8.01 2.13
C SER A 260 25.99 7.64 0.87
N ILE A 261 25.34 6.93 -0.04
CA ILE A 261 25.86 6.78 -1.40
C ILE A 261 25.75 8.12 -2.16
N GLU A 262 26.61 8.34 -3.15
CA GLU A 262 26.51 9.45 -4.09
C GLU A 262 26.91 8.96 -5.49
N PRO A 263 26.19 9.34 -6.57
CA PRO A 263 24.97 10.16 -6.60
C PRO A 263 23.70 9.36 -6.23
N LEU A 264 22.60 10.07 -5.93
CA LEU A 264 21.26 9.47 -5.88
C LEU A 264 20.99 8.69 -7.18
N ASP A 265 20.57 7.44 -7.05
CA ASP A 265 20.06 6.68 -8.18
C ASP A 265 18.76 7.34 -8.69
N SER A 266 18.88 8.15 -9.75
CA SER A 266 17.75 8.84 -10.36
C SER A 266 16.71 7.90 -10.98
N PHE A 267 17.02 6.61 -11.16
CA PHE A 267 16.06 5.60 -11.62
C PHE A 267 15.10 5.13 -10.52
N ILE A 268 15.22 5.67 -9.30
CA ILE A 268 14.19 5.53 -8.27
C ILE A 268 12.98 6.45 -8.59
N SER A 269 12.43 6.33 -9.80
CA SER A 269 11.17 6.91 -10.24
C SER A 269 10.06 5.92 -9.94
N HIS A 270 9.16 6.25 -9.01
CA HIS A 270 8.05 5.37 -8.66
C HIS A 270 6.77 5.70 -9.42
N TYR A 271 5.91 4.68 -9.49
CA TYR A 271 4.64 4.59 -10.19
C TYR A 271 3.90 5.92 -10.36
N SER A 272 3.53 6.20 -11.60
CA SER A 272 2.55 7.24 -11.91
C SER A 272 1.20 6.80 -11.33
N THR A 273 0.49 7.70 -10.64
CA THR A 273 -0.91 7.53 -10.22
C THR A 273 -1.88 7.39 -11.41
N TYR A 274 -1.37 7.06 -12.59
CA TYR A 274 -2.04 6.97 -13.88
C TYR A 274 -3.24 6.04 -13.90
N TYR A 275 -3.17 4.94 -13.14
CA TYR A 275 -4.28 4.00 -13.02
C TYR A 275 -5.28 4.40 -11.92
N CYS A 276 -5.01 5.46 -11.16
CA CYS A 276 -5.92 5.99 -10.16
C CYS A 276 -6.92 6.96 -10.77
N ILE A 277 -7.99 6.37 -11.31
CA ILE A 277 -9.17 7.06 -11.85
C ILE A 277 -9.75 8.07 -10.83
N ALA A 278 -9.60 7.82 -9.53
CA ALA A 278 -10.06 8.74 -8.48
C ALA A 278 -9.44 10.16 -8.56
N ALA A 279 -8.20 10.29 -9.05
CA ALA A 279 -7.58 11.60 -9.25
C ALA A 279 -8.32 12.39 -10.34
N GLU A 280 -8.71 11.72 -11.43
CA GLU A 280 -9.51 12.33 -12.53
C GLU A 280 -10.93 12.71 -12.06
N ILE A 281 -11.53 11.97 -11.11
CA ILE A 281 -12.86 12.30 -10.55
C ILE A 281 -12.81 13.61 -9.75
N LYS A 282 -11.72 13.90 -9.05
CA LYS A 282 -11.57 15.12 -8.24
C LYS A 282 -11.40 16.38 -9.11
N GLU A 283 -10.76 16.25 -10.28
CA GLU A 283 -10.64 17.33 -11.28
C GLU A 283 -11.98 17.61 -12.00
N ASN A 284 -12.89 16.63 -12.07
CA ASN A 284 -14.21 16.79 -12.69
C ASN A 284 -15.29 17.40 -11.77
N LYS A 285 -14.92 18.03 -10.65
CA LYS A 285 -15.88 18.60 -9.69
C LYS A 285 -16.69 19.79 -10.24
N ASP A 286 -16.25 20.42 -11.33
CA ASP A 286 -16.89 21.62 -11.87
C ASP A 286 -17.93 21.39 -12.97
N ASP A 287 -18.20 20.15 -13.39
CA ASP A 287 -19.21 19.91 -14.42
C ASP A 287 -20.15 18.74 -14.09
N THR A 288 -21.24 19.10 -13.40
CA THR A 288 -22.54 18.42 -13.46
C THR A 288 -22.66 16.99 -12.90
N PHE A 289 -23.01 16.92 -11.62
CA PHE A 289 -23.71 15.79 -10.97
C PHE A 289 -25.03 15.33 -11.67
N LYS A 290 -25.40 15.95 -12.81
CA LYS A 290 -26.59 15.63 -13.61
C LYS A 290 -26.30 14.78 -14.86
N LYS A 291 -25.05 14.45 -15.17
CA LYS A 291 -24.70 13.75 -16.43
C LYS A 291 -24.15 12.32 -16.24
N TYR A 292 -24.47 11.65 -15.12
CA TYR A 292 -24.24 10.21 -14.95
C TYR A 292 -25.29 9.33 -15.65
N LYS A 293 -25.83 9.83 -16.78
CA LYS A 293 -26.49 9.02 -17.79
C LYS A 293 -25.82 9.31 -19.13
N GLU A 294 -25.25 8.25 -19.73
CA GLU A 294 -24.98 8.11 -21.16
C GLU A 294 -23.68 8.64 -21.80
N GLU A 295 -22.56 8.76 -21.09
CA GLU A 295 -21.28 8.86 -21.82
C GLU A 295 -20.41 7.62 -21.57
N LYS A 296 -20.51 6.69 -22.53
CA LYS A 296 -19.52 5.65 -22.84
C LYS A 296 -18.11 6.19 -22.56
N PHE A 297 -17.50 5.70 -21.50
CA PHE A 297 -16.07 5.74 -21.25
C PHE A 297 -15.35 5.48 -22.59
N LYS A 298 -14.75 6.51 -23.19
CA LYS A 298 -14.20 6.40 -24.55
C LYS A 298 -13.01 5.45 -24.50
N MET A 299 -13.20 4.23 -25.02
CA MET A 299 -12.22 3.17 -25.30
C MET A 299 -10.88 3.66 -25.92
N LYS A 300 -10.86 4.88 -26.49
CA LYS A 300 -9.69 5.54 -27.06
C LYS A 300 -8.68 6.01 -26.00
N ASN A 301 -9.13 6.35 -24.79
CA ASN A 301 -8.22 6.67 -23.67
C ASN A 301 -7.48 5.39 -23.23
N ILE A 302 -8.18 4.25 -23.15
CA ILE A 302 -7.60 2.93 -22.83
C ILE A 302 -6.53 2.48 -23.85
N LYS A 303 -6.69 2.77 -25.14
CA LYS A 303 -5.67 2.42 -26.15
C LYS A 303 -4.40 3.27 -26.07
N ASN A 304 -4.48 4.51 -25.63
CA ASN A 304 -3.28 5.34 -25.38
C ASN A 304 -2.59 4.97 -24.06
N ILE A 305 -3.36 4.48 -23.08
CA ILE A 305 -2.91 3.93 -21.79
C ILE A 305 -2.04 2.68 -21.98
N VAL A 306 -2.45 1.74 -22.83
CA VAL A 306 -1.73 0.48 -23.06
C VAL A 306 -0.40 0.67 -23.80
N ASN A 307 -0.25 1.70 -24.63
CA ASN A 307 0.94 1.89 -25.48
C ASN A 307 2.15 2.55 -24.79
N LYS A 308 2.01 3.05 -23.55
CA LYS A 308 3.08 3.84 -22.89
C LYS A 308 3.75 3.20 -21.68
N VAL A 309 3.24 2.11 -21.09
CA VAL A 309 3.63 1.71 -19.71
C VAL A 309 4.05 0.23 -19.53
N TYR A 310 4.40 -0.51 -20.59
CA TYR A 310 4.95 -1.86 -20.41
C TYR A 310 6.46 -1.94 -20.67
N ARG A 311 7.23 -2.27 -19.61
CA ARG A 311 8.45 -3.07 -19.76
C ARG A 311 8.65 -4.18 -18.74
N THR A 312 7.76 -4.36 -17.75
CA THR A 312 7.79 -5.56 -16.90
C THR A 312 6.44 -6.26 -16.94
N PRO A 313 6.32 -7.44 -17.57
CA PRO A 313 5.09 -8.21 -17.53
C PRO A 313 4.81 -8.71 -16.10
N PHE A 314 3.55 -8.98 -15.76
CA PHE A 314 3.11 -9.55 -14.47
C PHE A 314 3.90 -10.81 -14.08
N LEU A 315 4.22 -11.67 -15.05
CA LEU A 315 5.12 -12.83 -14.86
C LEU A 315 6.54 -12.42 -14.44
N GLY A 316 7.02 -11.25 -14.83
CA GLY A 316 8.26 -10.66 -14.32
C GLY A 316 8.12 -10.17 -12.87
N ALA A 317 7.00 -9.53 -12.53
CA ALA A 317 6.73 -9.06 -11.16
C ALA A 317 6.57 -10.21 -10.16
N VAL A 318 5.88 -11.30 -10.55
CA VAL A 318 5.69 -12.50 -9.72
C VAL A 318 6.98 -13.34 -9.63
N ASN A 319 7.84 -13.34 -10.66
CA ASN A 319 9.12 -14.08 -10.65
C ASN A 319 10.31 -13.29 -10.08
N LEU A 320 10.16 -12.03 -9.68
CA LEU A 320 11.22 -11.29 -8.97
C LEU A 320 11.59 -11.92 -7.62
N SER A 321 10.76 -12.85 -7.09
CA SER A 321 11.09 -13.66 -5.91
C SER A 321 12.11 -14.78 -6.17
N VAL A 322 12.56 -14.99 -7.42
CA VAL A 322 13.43 -16.12 -7.81
C VAL A 322 14.83 -15.66 -8.25
N LEU A 323 15.07 -14.37 -8.42
CA LEU A 323 16.41 -13.85 -8.72
C LEU A 323 17.17 -13.62 -7.41
N LYS A 324 17.92 -14.65 -7.01
CA LYS A 324 19.05 -14.55 -6.07
C LYS A 324 20.17 -13.70 -6.65
#